data_AF-A0A329LAD4-F1
#
_entry.id   AF-A0A329LAD4-F1
#
_cell.length_a   1.000
_cell.length_b   1.000
_cell.length_c   1.000
_cell.angle_alpha   90.00
_cell.angle_beta   90.00
_cell.angle_gamma   90.00
#
_symmetry.space_group_name_H-M   'P 1'
#
loop_
_entity.id
_entity.type
_entity.pdbx_description
1 polymer ?
#
loop_
_entity_poly.entity_id
_entity_poly.type
_entity_poly.pdbx_seq_one_letter_code
_entity_poly.pdbx_strand_id
1 'polypeptide(L)'
;MNDRKYTIGVDYGTESGRAILVDVRTGEELAVHVTPYPHGVIDEALPGSKVLIPHDWALQHPGDYLAKPEEVIGIGADLPPARCFR
;
A
#
# COMPACT_ATOMS: atom_id res chain seq x y z
N MET A 1 -15.64 -23.11 15.80
CA MET A 1 -15.71 -21.95 14.88
C MET A 1 -14.53 -22.03 13.93
N ASN A 2 -14.77 -21.86 12.63
CA ASN A 2 -13.70 -21.84 11.63
C ASN A 2 -13.11 -20.43 11.66
N ASP A 3 -12.15 -20.20 12.55
CA ASP A 3 -11.44 -18.92 12.64
C ASP A 3 -10.55 -18.79 11.41
N ARG A 4 -11.09 -18.18 10.35
CA ARG A 4 -10.30 -17.84 9.17
C ARG A 4 -9.32 -16.75 9.56
N LYS A 5 -8.04 -17.05 9.41
CA LYS A 5 -6.95 -16.12 9.66
C LYS A 5 -6.54 -15.48 8.35
N TYR A 6 -6.31 -14.18 8.40
CA TYR A 6 -5.83 -13.40 7.27
C TYR A 6 -4.55 -12.67 7.64
N THR A 7 -3.74 -12.36 6.64
CA THR A 7 -2.59 -11.46 6.78
C THR A 7 -2.70 -10.36 5.74
N ILE A 8 -2.16 -9.19 6.05
CA ILE A 8 -2.00 -8.10 5.09
C ILE A 8 -0.53 -8.01 4.74
N GLY A 9 -0.21 -8.14 3.46
CA GLY A 9 1.11 -7.83 2.93
C GLY A 9 1.15 -6.38 2.47
N VAL A 10 2.20 -5.64 2.83
CA VAL A 10 2.42 -4.28 2.34
C VAL A 10 3.77 -4.24 1.64
N ASP A 11 3.76 -3.82 0.37
CA ASP A 11 4.92 -3.67 -0.50
C ASP A 11 5.15 -2.18 -0.78
N TYR A 12 6.31 -1.66 -0.35
CA TYR A 12 6.70 -0.27 -0.50
C TYR A 12 7.59 -0.12 -1.74
N GLY A 13 6.98 0.25 -2.86
CA GLY A 13 7.67 0.54 -4.11
C GLY A 13 8.28 1.94 -4.13
N THR A 14 8.84 2.34 -5.27
CA THR A 14 9.46 3.66 -5.41
C THR A 14 8.44 4.80 -5.48
N GLU A 15 7.33 4.60 -6.19
CA GLU A 15 6.32 5.64 -6.44
C GLU A 15 4.94 5.30 -5.87
N SER A 16 4.82 4.14 -5.22
CA SER A 16 3.55 3.66 -4.67
C SER A 16 3.76 2.61 -3.59
N GLY A 17 2.78 2.52 -2.69
CA GLY A 17 2.61 1.36 -1.82
C GLY A 17 1.51 0.45 -2.36
N ARG A 18 1.68 -0.87 -2.22
CA ARG A 18 0.65 -1.87 -2.52
C ARG A 18 0.33 -2.67 -1.29
N ALA A 19 -0.96 -2.87 -1.02
CA ALA A 19 -1.42 -3.77 0.02
C ALA A 19 -2.21 -4.93 -0.56
N ILE A 20 -2.01 -6.11 -0.01
CA ILE A 20 -2.74 -7.34 -0.37
C ILE A 20 -3.31 -7.99 0.88
N LEU A 21 -4.52 -8.54 0.79
CA LEU A 21 -5.11 -9.37 1.83
C LEU A 21 -5.00 -10.83 1.42
N VAL A 22 -4.48 -11.68 2.30
CA VAL A 22 -4.20 -13.09 2.01
C VAL A 22 -4.87 -14.00 3.03
N ASP A 23 -5.55 -15.04 2.56
CA ASP A 23 -6.00 -16.15 3.42
C ASP A 23 -4.77 -16.97 3.88
N VAL A 24 -4.56 -17.05 5.20
CA VAL A 24 -3.36 -17.68 5.76
C VAL A 24 -3.32 -19.19 5.49
N ARG A 25 -4.47 -19.82 5.29
CA ARG A 25 -4.56 -21.27 5.09
C ARG A 25 -4.32 -21.65 3.63
N THR A 26 -4.85 -20.87 2.67
CA THR A 26 -4.73 -21.20 1.24
C THR A 26 -3.61 -20.44 0.53
N GLY A 27 -3.16 -19.30 1.09
CA GLY A 27 -2.26 -18.37 0.42
C GLY A 27 -2.94 -17.57 -0.70
N GLU A 28 -4.26 -17.65 -0.83
CA GLU A 28 -5.01 -16.93 -1.85
C GLU A 28 -5.03 -15.43 -1.55
N GLU A 29 -4.68 -14.61 -2.54
CA GLU A 29 -4.86 -13.16 -2.52
C GLU A 29 -6.33 -12.84 -2.72
N LEU A 30 -6.98 -12.37 -1.66
CA LEU A 30 -8.41 -12.09 -1.66
C LEU A 30 -8.73 -10.70 -2.23
N ALA A 31 -7.78 -9.77 -2.12
CA ALA A 31 -7.89 -8.43 -2.68
C ALA A 31 -6.57 -7.66 -2.64
N VAL A 32 -6.51 -6.60 -3.45
CA VAL A 32 -5.33 -5.75 -3.67
C VAL A 32 -5.74 -4.28 -3.75
N HIS A 33 -4.91 -3.40 -3.21
CA HIS A 33 -5.02 -1.95 -3.37
C HIS A 33 -3.66 -1.32 -3.60
N VAL A 34 -3.60 -0.29 -4.45
CA VAL A 34 -2.37 0.44 -4.75
C VAL A 34 -2.61 1.92 -4.47
N THR A 35 -1.74 2.51 -3.66
CA THR A 35 -1.77 3.92 -3.30
C THR A 35 -0.52 4.61 -3.87
N PRO A 36 -0.66 5.45 -4.91
CA PRO A 36 0.43 6.28 -5.40
C PRO A 36 0.93 7.23 -4.31
N TYR A 37 2.24 7.45 -4.24
CA TYR A 37 2.82 8.43 -3.32
C TYR A 37 2.55 9.85 -3.83
N PRO A 38 1.87 10.71 -3.05
CA PRO A 38 1.52 12.06 -3.50
C PRO A 38 2.73 12.90 -3.90
N HIS A 39 3.90 12.69 -3.27
CA HIS A 39 5.12 13.42 -3.58
C HIS A 39 6.03 12.69 -4.58
N GLY A 40 5.73 11.42 -4.90
CA GLY A 40 6.56 10.60 -5.80
C GLY A 40 8.04 10.56 -5.39
N VAL A 41 8.92 10.44 -6.38
CA VAL A 41 10.35 10.67 -6.20
C VAL A 41 10.61 12.17 -6.23
N ILE A 42 11.40 12.65 -5.28
CA ILE A 42 11.78 14.05 -5.18
C ILE A 42 13.23 14.18 -5.65
N ASP A 43 13.41 14.54 -6.91
CA ASP A 43 14.72 14.66 -7.59
C ASP A 43 15.02 16.07 -8.11
N GLU A 44 14.01 16.95 -8.23
CA GLU A 44 14.19 18.33 -8.69
C GLU A 44 14.28 19.36 -7.54
N ALA A 45 13.26 19.41 -6.67
CA ALA A 45 13.14 20.42 -5.61
C ALA A 45 12.41 19.88 -4.38
N LEU A 46 12.76 20.37 -3.18
CA LEU A 46 12.06 19.99 -1.96
C LEU A 46 10.59 20.46 -1.98
N PRO A 47 9.62 19.58 -1.65
CA PRO A 47 8.20 19.92 -1.68
C PRO A 47 7.88 21.15 -0.83
N GLY A 48 7.07 22.05 -1.38
CA GLY A 48 6.67 23.29 -0.68
C GLY A 48 7.76 24.35 -0.57
N SER A 49 8.90 24.18 -1.24
CA SER A 49 10.02 25.13 -1.20
C SER A 49 10.62 25.41 -2.59
N LYS A 50 11.56 26.36 -2.66
CA LYS A 50 12.38 26.64 -3.86
C LYS A 50 13.79 26.03 -3.78
N VAL A 51 14.05 25.18 -2.79
CA VAL A 51 15.36 24.55 -2.61
C VAL A 51 15.50 23.44 -3.65
N LEU A 52 16.41 23.65 -4.61
CA LEU A 52 16.77 22.64 -5.60
C LEU A 52 17.58 21.51 -4.97
N ILE A 53 17.39 20.31 -5.48
CA ILE A 53 18.13 19.13 -5.04
C ILE A 53 19.35 18.97 -5.95
N PRO A 54 20.52 18.57 -5.41
CA PRO A 54 21.69 18.33 -6.25
C PRO A 54 21.42 17.22 -7.29
N HIS A 55 22.18 17.28 -8.39
CA HIS A 55 22.18 16.22 -9.39
C HIS A 55 22.49 14.85 -8.75
N ASP A 56 21.84 13.79 -9.25
CA ASP A 56 21.93 12.39 -8.77
C ASP A 56 21.33 12.10 -7.38
N TRP A 57 20.53 13.00 -6.82
CA TRP A 57 19.76 12.71 -5.62
C TRP A 57 18.34 12.26 -5.96
N ALA A 58 17.83 11.29 -5.19
CA ALA A 58 16.45 10.83 -5.25
C ALA A 58 15.93 10.68 -3.82
N LEU A 59 15.17 11.68 -3.36
CA LEU A 59 14.60 11.71 -2.02
C LEU A 59 13.15 11.18 -2.04
N GLN A 60 12.65 10.78 -0.87
CA GLN A 60 11.24 10.45 -0.68
C GLN A 60 10.67 11.16 0.55
N HIS A 61 9.37 11.43 0.51
CA HIS A 61 8.65 12.02 1.63
C HIS A 61 8.19 10.93 2.60
N PRO A 62 8.69 10.89 3.86
CA PRO A 62 8.40 9.78 4.78
C PRO A 62 6.91 9.70 5.17
N GLY A 63 6.17 10.81 5.07
CA GLY A 63 4.72 10.81 5.30
C GLY A 63 3.94 9.99 4.28
N ASP A 64 4.51 9.72 3.10
CA ASP A 64 3.82 8.99 2.02
C ASP A 64 3.73 7.49 2.33
N TYR A 65 4.65 6.97 3.16
CA TYR A 65 4.61 5.59 3.65
C TYR A 65 3.52 5.35 4.69
N LEU A 66 3.09 6.42 5.35
CA LEU A 66 2.00 6.39 6.33
C LEU A 66 0.66 6.73 5.69
N ALA A 67 0.64 7.03 4.39
CA ALA A 67 -0.56 7.47 3.70
C ALA A 67 -1.56 6.33 3.59
N LYS A 68 -2.72 6.53 4.23
CA LYS A 68 -3.98 5.82 4.07
C LYS A 68 -4.01 4.31 4.37
N PRO A 69 -3.55 3.86 5.55
CA PRO A 69 -3.80 2.50 6.01
C PRO A 69 -5.31 2.16 6.05
N GLU A 70 -6.20 3.14 6.21
CA GLU A 70 -7.65 2.96 6.16
C GLU A 70 -8.18 2.51 4.79
N GLU A 71 -7.57 2.90 3.67
CA GLU A 71 -7.94 2.37 2.35
C GLU A 71 -7.60 0.88 2.24
N VAL A 72 -6.50 0.46 2.87
CA VAL A 72 -6.10 -0.95 2.98
C VAL A 72 -7.05 -1.75 3.86
N ILE A 73 -7.58 -1.15 4.94
CA ILE A 73 -8.55 -1.81 5.83
C ILE A 73 -9.92 -1.93 5.15
N GLY A 74 -10.29 -0.96 4.31
CA GLY A 74 -11.52 -0.98 3.50
C GLY A 74 -11.62 -2.19 2.55
N ILE A 75 -10.48 -2.76 2.15
CA ILE A 75 -10.40 -3.99 1.36
C ILE A 75 -11.20 -5.14 1.98
N GLY A 76 -11.22 -5.24 3.32
CA GLY A 76 -11.94 -6.28 4.04
C GLY A 76 -13.46 -6.09 4.08
N ALA A 77 -13.96 -4.87 3.84
CA ALA A 77 -15.38 -4.52 3.93
C ALA A 77 -16.17 -4.89 2.67
N ASP A 78 -15.52 -4.95 1.51
CA ASP A 78 -16.12 -5.35 0.23
C ASP A 78 -15.93 -6.84 -0.10
N LEU A 79 -15.33 -7.62 0.81
CA LEU A 79 -15.24 -9.08 0.62
C LEU A 79 -16.64 -9.69 0.64
N PRO A 80 -17.07 -10.40 -0.42
CA PRO A 80 -18.31 -11.16 -0.35
C PRO A 80 -18.22 -12.14 0.82
N PRO A 81 -19.31 -12.36 1.58
CA PRO A 81 -19.31 -13.35 2.66
C PRO A 81 -18.86 -14.68 2.08
N ALA A 82 -17.67 -15.11 2.51
CA ALA A 82 -16.98 -16.35 2.15
C ALA A 82 -17.69 -17.17 1.08
N ARG A 83 -17.37 -16.96 -0.21
CA ARG A 83 -17.73 -17.94 -1.23
C ARG A 83 -16.91 -19.20 -0.97
N CYS A 84 -17.50 -20.15 -0.25
CA CYS A 84 -17.14 -21.55 -0.37
C CYS A 84 -17.45 -21.97 -1.80
N PHE A 85 -16.44 -22.00 -2.67
CA PHE A 85 -16.51 -22.78 -3.90
C PHE A 85 -16.13 -24.22 -3.58
N ARG A 86 -16.96 -25.11 -4.10
CA ARG A 86 -16.91 -26.57 -3.96
C ARG A 86 -15.83 -27.16 -4.87
#